data_AF-W1V5T0-F1
#
_entry.id   AF-W1V5T0-F1
#
_cell.length_a   1.000
_cell.length_b   1.000
_cell.length_c   1.000
_cell.angle_alpha   90.00
_cell.angle_beta   90.00
_cell.angle_gamma   90.00
#
_symmetry.space_group_name_H-M   'P 1'
#
loop_
_entity.id
_entity.type
_entity.pdbx_description
1 polymer ?
#
loop_
_entity_poly.entity_id
_entity_poly.type
_entity_poly.pdbx_seq_one_letter_code
_entity_poly.pdbx_strand_id
1 'polypeptide(L)'
;MTFSKYKKTVIACILALGIGVGGGYYFFGSPVNTQPTNVREQTKQTKPITETRNTYVVQAAKESGPAVVGITTQVFQKDIFNRTIYAGEGVGSGVLIDND
;
A
#
# COMPACT_ATOMS: atom_id res chain seq x y z
N MET A 1 4.18 46.26 37.06
CA MET A 1 4.29 44.79 36.90
C MET A 1 2.90 44.17 36.79
N THR A 2 2.46 43.79 35.58
CA THR A 2 1.15 43.19 35.30
C THR A 2 1.21 41.66 35.30
N PHE A 3 1.72 41.05 36.37
CA PHE A 3 1.93 39.59 36.48
C PHE A 3 0.64 38.77 36.33
N SER A 4 -0.54 39.35 36.59
CA SER A 4 -1.84 38.69 36.49
C SER A 4 -2.34 38.48 35.06
N LYS A 5 -1.94 39.34 34.10
CA LYS A 5 -2.36 39.22 32.70
C LYS A 5 -1.66 38.05 32.01
N TYR A 6 -0.36 37.87 32.28
CA TYR A 6 0.44 36.81 31.65
C TYR A 6 0.09 35.40 32.15
N LYS A 7 -0.39 35.26 33.40
CA LYS A 7 -0.77 33.95 33.95
C LYS A 7 -1.88 33.25 33.15
N LYS A 8 -2.89 34.00 32.69
CA LYS A 8 -3.99 33.43 31.87
C LYS A 8 -3.51 33.06 30.47
N THR A 9 -2.65 33.89 29.86
CA THR A 9 -2.05 33.63 28.56
C THR A 9 -1.11 32.43 28.58
N VAL A 10 -0.30 32.27 29.62
CA VAL A 10 0.63 31.13 29.76
C VAL A 10 -0.12 29.81 29.92
N ILE A 11 -1.20 29.78 30.71
CA ILE A 11 -2.03 28.57 30.87
C ILE A 11 -2.71 28.19 29.53
N ALA A 12 -3.18 29.17 28.76
CA ALA A 12 -3.78 28.92 27.45
C ALA A 12 -2.78 28.32 26.44
N CYS A 13 -1.52 28.80 26.43
CA CYS A 13 -0.47 28.24 25.57
C CYS A 13 -0.13 26.79 25.93
N ILE A 14 -0.07 26.45 27.21
CA ILE A 14 0.25 25.08 27.66
C ILE A 14 -0.86 24.10 27.25
N LEU A 15 -2.12 24.49 27.39
CA LEU A 15 -3.26 23.66 26.95
C LEU A 15 -3.28 23.47 25.43
N ALA A 16 -3.01 24.52 24.66
CA ALA A 16 -2.94 24.44 23.20
C ALA A 16 -1.81 23.51 22.71
N LEU A 17 -0.64 23.57 23.35
CA LEU A 17 0.48 22.68 23.02
C LEU A 17 0.22 21.23 23.43
N GLY A 18 -0.44 20.99 24.57
CA GLY A 18 -0.80 19.64 25.01
C GLY A 18 -1.76 18.92 24.06
N ILE A 19 -2.76 19.63 23.53
CA ILE A 19 -3.73 19.09 22.55
C ILE A 19 -3.07 18.91 21.19
N GLY A 20 -2.21 19.84 20.76
CA GLY A 20 -1.50 19.76 19.48
C GLY A 20 -0.54 18.56 19.39
N VAL A 21 0.23 18.30 20.45
CA VAL A 21 1.19 17.19 20.48
C VAL A 21 0.49 15.83 20.70
N GLY A 22 -0.47 15.76 21.62
CA GLY A 22 -1.23 14.53 21.89
C GLY A 22 -2.15 14.12 20.73
N GLY A 23 -2.84 15.09 20.12
CA GLY A 23 -3.72 14.86 18.97
C GLY A 23 -2.95 14.52 17.69
N GLY A 24 -1.81 15.18 17.46
CA GLY A 24 -0.94 14.90 16.32
C GLY A 24 -0.34 13.48 16.38
N TYR A 25 0.10 13.02 17.55
CA TYR A 25 0.66 11.68 17.71
C TYR A 25 -0.38 10.57 17.51
N TYR A 26 -1.62 10.78 17.97
CA TYR A 26 -2.70 9.80 17.81
C TYR A 26 -3.20 9.70 16.36
N PHE A 27 -3.25 10.81 15.62
CA PHE A 27 -3.73 10.83 14.23
C PHE A 27 -2.66 10.48 13.19
N PHE A 28 -1.37 10.80 13.42
CA PHE A 28 -0.28 10.51 12.47
C PHE A 28 0.58 9.28 12.84
N GLY A 29 0.40 8.70 14.02
CA GLY A 29 1.24 7.61 14.54
C GLY A 29 0.92 6.20 14.05
N SER A 30 0.06 6.04 13.03
CA SER A 30 -0.19 4.71 12.46
C SER A 30 0.93 4.34 11.49
N PRO A 31 1.83 3.39 11.80
CA PRO A 31 2.72 2.84 10.78
C PRO A 31 1.83 2.18 9.72
N VAL A 32 2.00 2.58 8.46
CA VAL A 32 1.48 1.83 7.31
C VAL A 32 2.06 0.43 7.40
N ASN A 33 1.25 -0.50 7.91
CA ASN A 33 1.54 -1.91 7.83
C ASN A 33 1.37 -2.26 6.36
N THR A 34 2.50 -2.37 5.66
CA THR A 34 2.54 -2.93 4.31
C THR A 34 2.11 -4.38 4.46
N GLN A 35 0.83 -4.65 4.19
CA GLN A 35 0.32 -6.00 4.14
C GLN A 35 1.07 -6.70 3.00
N PRO A 36 1.70 -7.86 3.25
CA PRO A 36 2.20 -8.66 2.15
C PRO A 36 1.00 -8.99 1.26
N THR A 37 1.01 -8.51 0.01
CA THR A 37 0.09 -8.96 -1.03
C THR A 37 0.32 -10.45 -1.21
N ASN A 38 -0.43 -11.28 -0.48
CA ASN A 38 -0.44 -12.71 -0.70
C ASN A 38 -1.02 -12.90 -2.10
N VAL A 39 -0.14 -13.17 -3.07
CA VAL A 39 -0.52 -13.64 -4.40
C VAL A 39 -1.26 -14.94 -4.16
N ARG A 40 -2.59 -14.85 -4.10
CA ARG A 40 -3.47 -15.99 -3.91
C ARG A 40 -3.23 -16.86 -5.14
N GLU A 41 -2.54 -17.98 -4.98
CA GLU A 41 -2.40 -18.97 -6.04
C GLU A 41 -3.80 -19.26 -6.56
N GLN A 42 -4.07 -18.81 -7.79
CA GLN A 42 -5.36 -18.98 -8.41
C GLN A 42 -5.50 -20.47 -8.67
N THR A 43 -6.17 -21.16 -7.75
CA THR A 43 -6.40 -22.60 -7.81
C THR A 43 -6.96 -22.90 -9.20
N LYS A 44 -6.20 -23.67 -9.98
CA LYS A 44 -6.53 -24.04 -11.36
C LYS A 44 -7.89 -24.73 -11.35
N GLN A 45 -8.97 -23.98 -11.58
CA GLN A 45 -10.32 -24.52 -11.55
C GLN A 45 -10.49 -25.38 -12.80
N THR A 46 -10.08 -26.64 -12.67
CA THR A 46 -10.12 -27.65 -13.72
C THR A 46 -11.54 -28.22 -13.80
N LYS A 47 -12.57 -27.36 -13.85
CA LYS A 47 -13.91 -27.80 -14.22
C LYS A 47 -13.94 -27.91 -15.75
N PRO A 48 -14.35 -29.05 -16.32
CA PRO A 48 -14.51 -29.18 -17.76
C PRO A 48 -15.51 -28.13 -18.25
N ILE A 49 -15.08 -27.25 -19.15
CA ILE A 49 -15.98 -26.33 -19.84
C ILE A 49 -16.85 -27.16 -20.79
N THR A 50 -18.17 -27.13 -20.64
CA THR A 50 -19.11 -27.71 -21.61
C THR A 50 -18.93 -27.00 -22.97
N GLU A 51 -18.99 -27.72 -24.10
CA GLU A 51 -18.71 -27.18 -25.45
C GLU A 51 -19.51 -25.90 -25.78
N THR A 52 -20.70 -25.73 -25.22
CA THR A 52 -21.55 -24.52 -25.36
C THR A 52 -20.93 -23.25 -24.79
N ARG A 53 -19.90 -23.36 -23.93
CA ARG A 53 -19.17 -22.24 -23.30
C ARG A 53 -17.80 -22.01 -23.93
N ASN A 54 -17.45 -22.76 -24.98
CA ASN A 54 -16.20 -22.60 -25.72
C ASN A 54 -16.32 -21.47 -26.74
N THR A 55 -16.30 -20.22 -26.26
CA THR A 55 -16.20 -19.05 -27.12
C THR A 55 -14.72 -18.73 -27.39
N TYR A 56 -14.44 -18.04 -28.51
CA TYR A 56 -13.07 -17.64 -28.88
C TYR A 56 -12.33 -16.91 -27.75
N VAL A 57 -13.04 -16.09 -26.98
CA VAL A 57 -12.47 -15.34 -25.84
C VAL A 57 -12.06 -16.27 -24.69
N VAL A 58 -12.85 -17.30 -24.40
CA VAL A 58 -12.56 -18.28 -23.33
C VAL A 58 -11.38 -19.15 -23.71
N GLN A 59 -11.27 -19.54 -24.98
CA GLN A 59 -10.12 -20.30 -25.48
C GLN A 59 -8.83 -19.46 -25.39
N ALA A 60 -8.88 -18.21 -25.89
CA ALA A 60 -7.73 -17.31 -25.81
C ALA A 60 -7.31 -17.04 -24.35
N ALA A 61 -8.25 -16.82 -23.44
CA ALA A 61 -7.94 -16.63 -22.02
C ALA A 61 -7.36 -17.89 -21.36
N LYS A 62 -7.82 -19.08 -21.77
CA LYS A 62 -7.29 -20.36 -21.27
C LYS A 62 -5.86 -20.60 -21.73
N GLU A 63 -5.55 -20.25 -22.96
CA GLU A 63 -4.21 -20.41 -23.55
C GLU A 63 -3.23 -19.35 -23.04
N SER A 64 -3.65 -18.08 -22.95
CA SER A 64 -2.81 -16.97 -22.48
C SER A 64 -2.67 -16.88 -20.96
N GLY A 65 -3.60 -17.44 -20.19
CA GLY A 65 -3.66 -17.30 -18.73
C GLY A 65 -2.36 -17.66 -17.99
N PRO A 66 -1.70 -18.80 -18.29
CA PRO A 66 -0.44 -19.17 -17.64
C PRO A 66 0.75 -18.25 -17.96
N ALA A 67 0.71 -17.51 -19.07
CA ALA A 67 1.79 -16.61 -19.48
C ALA A 67 1.69 -15.22 -18.86
N VAL A 68 0.55 -14.87 -18.23
CA VAL A 68 0.35 -13.56 -17.58
C VAL A 68 0.90 -13.60 -16.16
N VAL A 69 1.81 -12.67 -15.86
CA VAL A 69 2.48 -12.55 -14.55
C VAL A 69 2.18 -11.21 -13.89
N GLY A 70 2.16 -11.18 -12.56
CA GLY A 70 2.09 -9.95 -11.77
C GLY A 70 3.49 -9.37 -11.55
N ILE A 71 3.65 -8.07 -11.76
CA ILE A 71 4.89 -7.33 -11.52
C ILE A 71 4.68 -6.44 -10.31
N THR A 72 5.56 -6.55 -9.32
CA THR A 72 5.65 -5.64 -8.17
C THR A 72 7.01 -4.96 -8.16
N THR A 73 7.00 -3.65 -7.97
CA THR A 73 8.20 -2.83 -7.84
C THR A 73 8.16 -2.08 -6.51
N GLN A 74 9.12 -2.37 -5.63
CA GLN A 74 9.25 -1.67 -4.36
C GLN A 74 10.11 -0.42 -4.56
N VAL A 75 9.57 0.74 -4.18
CA VAL A 75 10.25 2.02 -4.28
C VAL A 75 10.77 2.40 -2.90
N PHE A 76 12.07 2.60 -2.80
CA PHE A 76 12.73 3.05 -1.58
C PHE A 76 13.25 4.48 -1.75
N GLN A 77 13.05 5.31 -0.73
CA GLN A 77 13.57 6.67 -0.68
C GLN A 77 14.64 6.79 0.42
N LYS A 78 15.58 7.72 0.26
CA LYS A 78 16.53 8.09 1.31
C LYS A 78 16.00 9.27 2.10
N ASP A 79 15.93 9.12 3.41
CA ASP A 79 15.62 10.21 4.34
C ASP A 79 16.84 11.17 4.51
N ILE A 80 16.66 12.31 5.19
CA ILE A 80 17.69 13.31 5.51
C ILE A 80 18.89 12.74 6.27
N PHE A 81 18.73 11.57 6.88
CA PHE A 81 19.78 10.81 7.57
C PHE A 81 20.38 9.67 6.71
N ASN A 82 20.14 9.67 5.40
CA ASN A 82 20.63 8.69 4.43
C ASN A 82 20.25 7.23 4.75
N ARG A 83 19.11 7.02 5.43
CA ARG A 83 18.51 5.70 5.68
C ARG A 83 17.53 5.36 4.56
N THR A 84 17.53 4.11 4.12
CA THR A 84 16.58 3.59 3.15
C THR A 84 15.23 3.35 3.83
N ILE A 85 14.22 4.11 3.45
CA ILE A 85 12.85 3.96 3.91
C ILE A 85 11.96 3.46 2.76
N TYR A 86 11.00 2.61 3.10
CA TYR A 86 9.99 2.16 2.13
C TYR A 86 9.06 3.33 1.79
N ALA A 87 9.01 3.70 0.50
CA ALA A 87 8.25 4.84 0.02
C ALA A 87 6.94 4.43 -0.67
N GLY A 88 6.86 3.18 -1.15
CA GLY A 88 5.66 2.63 -1.76
C GLY A 88 5.94 1.45 -2.68
N GLU A 89 4.87 0.94 -3.28
CA GLU A 89 4.92 -0.18 -4.23
C GLU A 89 4.13 0.18 -5.49
N GLY A 90 4.73 -0.06 -6.65
CA GLY A 90 4.05 -0.04 -7.94
C GLY A 90 3.68 -1.47 -8.34
N VAL A 91 2.41 -1.69 -8.70
CA VAL A 91 1.91 -2.98 -9.17
C VAL A 91 1.52 -2.90 -10.65
N GLY A 92 1.73 -3.98 -11.39
CA GLY A 92 1.38 -4.10 -12.80
C GLY A 92 1.23 -5.55 -13.24
N SER A 93 0.88 -5.76 -14.51
CA SER A 93 0.86 -7.07 -15.15
C SER A 93 1.80 -7.10 -16.35
N GLY A 94 2.32 -8.28 -16.65
CA GLY A 94 3.17 -8.54 -17.80
C GLY A 94 2.84 -9.89 -18.44
N VAL A 95 3.43 -10.15 -19.60
CA VAL A 95 3.30 -11.41 -20.34
C VAL A 95 4.70 -11.97 -20.57
N LEU A 96 4.89 -13.26 -20.33
CA LEU A 96 6.12 -13.99 -20.65
C LEU A 96 6.21 -14.19 -22.17
N ILE A 97 7.33 -13.77 -22.76
CA ILE A 97 7.59 -13.83 -24.22
C ILE A 97 8.66 -14.87 -24.56
N ASP A 98 9.46 -15.27 -23.57
CA ASP A 98 10.52 -16.26 -23.69
C ASP A 98 10.34 -17.35 -22.62
N ASN A 99 10.82 -18.56 -22.90
CA ASN A 99 10.75 -19.73 -22.02
C ASN A 99 12.07 -20.02 -21.29
N ASP A 100 13.11 -19.22 -21.54
CA ASP A 100 14.46 -19.36 -20.97
C ASP A 100 14.61 -18.74 -19.57
#